data_AF-A0A933CN71-F1
#
_entry.id   AF-A0A933CN71-F1
#
_cell.length_a   1.000
_cell.length_b   1.000
_cell.length_c   1.000
_cell.angle_alpha   90.00
_cell.angle_beta   90.00
_cell.angle_gamma   90.00
#
_symmetry.space_group_name_H-M   'P 1'
#
loop_
_entity.id
_entity.type
_entity.pdbx_description
1 polymer ?
#
loop_
_entity_poly.entity_id
_entity_poly.type
_entity_poly.pdbx_seq_one_letter_code
_entity_poly.pdbx_strand_id
1 'polypeptide(L)' 'MRATAFKHKHLKLDQKKIDFAKRYFGVDSEQEAIDRALSLLVEEKQVLAAIKPLKGNLKDDRRPWPYR' A
#
# COMPACT_ATOMS: atom_id res chain seq x y z
N MET A 1 -3.52 -8.12 15.47
CA MET A 1 -3.47 -6.83 16.21
C MET A 1 -4.90 -6.32 16.31
N ARG A 2 -5.37 -5.93 17.51
CA ARG A 2 -6.74 -5.42 17.69
C ARG A 2 -6.75 -3.98 17.19
N ALA A 3 -7.29 -3.75 15.99
CA ALA A 3 -7.33 -2.42 15.40
C ALA A 3 -8.33 -1.54 16.18
N THR A 4 -7.86 -0.40 16.69
CA THR A 4 -8.72 0.64 17.25
C THR A 4 -9.43 1.37 16.12
N ALA A 5 -10.68 1.01 15.86
CA ALA A 5 -11.50 1.65 14.84
C ALA A 5 -12.21 2.89 15.43
N PHE A 6 -11.78 4.09 15.01
CA PHE A 6 -12.49 5.32 15.33
C PHE A 6 -13.51 5.63 14.23
N LYS A 7 -14.80 5.63 14.58
CA LYS A 7 -15.87 6.00 13.65
C LYS A 7 -15.99 7.52 13.58
N HIS A 8 -15.55 8.10 12.48
CA HIS A 8 -15.72 9.54 12.22
C HIS A 8 -17.05 9.80 11.51
N LYS A 9 -17.91 10.64 12.10
CA LYS A 9 -19.24 10.96 11.54
C LYS A 9 -19.19 11.81 10.25
N HIS A 10 -18.10 12.52 10.00
CA HIS A 10 -18.00 13.52 8.92
C HIS A 10 -16.70 13.39 8.11
N LEU A 11 -16.26 12.16 7.82
CA LEU A 11 -15.12 11.95 6.93
C LEU A 11 -15.55 12.22 5.48
N LYS A 12 -14.97 13.23 4.84
CA LYS A 12 -15.18 13.52 3.42
C LYS A 12 -14.03 12.91 2.62
N LEU A 13 -14.34 11.87 1.84
CA LEU A 13 -13.41 11.25 0.90
C LEU A 13 -13.87 11.54 -0.52
N ASP A 14 -12.92 11.52 -1.45
CA ASP A 14 -13.22 11.63 -2.87
C ASP A 14 -13.85 10.32 -3.37
N GLN A 15 -15.14 10.38 -3.71
CA GLN A 15 -15.89 9.23 -4.20
C GLN A 15 -15.25 8.57 -5.42
N LYS A 16 -14.61 9.34 -6.31
CA LYS A 16 -13.96 8.79 -7.50
C LYS A 16 -12.82 7.83 -7.15
N LYS A 17 -12.10 8.12 -6.06
CA LYS A 17 -11.02 7.26 -5.56
C LYS A 17 -11.58 6.00 -4.90
N ILE A 18 -12.72 6.11 -4.21
CA ILE A 18 -13.40 4.95 -3.64
C ILE A 18 -13.92 4.04 -4.76
N ASP A 19 -14.56 4.61 -5.79
CA ASP A 19 -15.06 3.83 -6.93
C ASP A 19 -13.91 3.14 -7.68
N PHE A 20 -12.78 3.82 -7.84
CA PHE A 20 -11.57 3.20 -8.36
C PHE A 20 -11.10 2.03 -7.50
N ALA A 21 -11.01 2.22 -6.17
CA ALA A 21 -10.60 1.16 -5.25
C ALA A 21 -11.57 -0.03 -5.29
N LYS A 22 -12.88 0.21 -5.33
CA LYS A 22 -13.90 -0.84 -5.50
C LYS A 22 -13.67 -1.67 -6.76
N ARG A 23 -13.43 -1.01 -7.90
CA ARG A 23 -13.12 -1.70 -9.16
C ARG A 23 -11.81 -2.45 -9.11
N TYR A 24 -10.77 -1.85 -8.53
CA TYR A 24 -9.44 -2.44 -8.40
C TYR A 24 -9.46 -3.70 -7.54
N PHE A 25 -10.18 -3.69 -6.42
CA PHE A 25 -10.29 -4.83 -5.49
C PHE A 25 -11.45 -5.78 -5.80
N GLY A 26 -12.32 -5.45 -6.75
CA GLY A 26 -13.50 -6.23 -7.10
C GLY A 26 -14.52 -6.34 -5.96
N VAL A 27 -14.75 -5.26 -5.22
CA VAL A 27 -15.64 -5.25 -4.05
C VAL A 27 -16.78 -4.25 -4.20
N ASP A 28 -17.94 -4.59 -3.62
CA ASP A 28 -19.14 -3.77 -3.68
C ASP A 28 -19.29 -2.81 -2.49
N SER A 29 -18.55 -3.04 -1.41
CA SER A 29 -18.58 -2.22 -0.19
C SER A 29 -17.47 -1.17 -0.20
N GLU A 30 -17.83 0.09 0.09
CA GLU A 30 -16.85 1.17 0.27
C GLU A 30 -15.93 0.91 1.46
N GLN A 31 -16.49 0.40 2.56
CA GLN A 31 -15.71 0.07 3.75
C GLN A 31 -14.65 -0.99 3.42
N GLU A 32 -15.03 -2.02 2.68
CA GLU A 32 -14.11 -3.09 2.28
C GLU A 32 -13.04 -2.57 1.30
N ALA A 33 -13.42 -1.71 0.35
CA ALA A 33 -12.47 -1.09 -0.56
C ALA A 33 -11.42 -0.24 0.18
N ILE A 34 -11.86 0.55 1.17
CA ILE A 34 -10.98 1.36 2.00
C ILE A 34 -10.06 0.48 2.85
N ASP A 35 -10.60 -0.56 3.48
CA ASP A 35 -9.82 -1.46 4.34
C ASP A 35 -8.72 -2.20 3.55
N ARG A 36 -9.05 -2.69 2.35
CA ARG A 36 -8.08 -3.32 1.44
C ARG A 36 -7.04 -2.32 0.93
N ALA A 37 -7.45 -1.10 0.58
CA ALA A 37 -6.53 -0.05 0.15
C ALA A 37 -5.52 0.32 1.24
N LEU A 38 -5.98 0.46 2.48
CA LEU A 38 -5.12 0.79 3.62
C LEU A 38 -4.17 -0.37 3.95
N SER A 39 -4.66 -1.60 3.89
CA SER A 39 -3.83 -2.80 4.09
C SER A 39 -2.71 -2.87 3.05
N LEU A 40 -3.04 -2.69 1.76
CA LEU A 40 -2.06 -2.67 0.67
C LEU A 40 -0.99 -1.59 0.86
N LEU A 41 -1.38 -0.38 1.29
CA LEU A 41 -0.44 0.71 1.55
C LEU A 41 0.55 0.38 2.68
N VAL A 42 0.08 -0.28 3.74
CA VAL A 42 0.94 -0.70 4.84
C VAL A 42 1.94 -1.76 4.37
N GLU A 43 1.47 -2.74 3.60
CA GLU A 43 2.32 -3.78 3.01
C GLU A 43 3.37 -3.19 2.07
N GLU A 44 2.96 -2.29 1.16
CA GLU A 44 3.86 -1.62 0.23
C GLU A 44 4.95 -0.85 0.98
N LYS A 45 4.58 -0.12 2.05
CA LYS A 45 5.56 0.58 2.88
C LYS A 45 6.58 -0.37 3.52
N GLN A 46 6.15 -1.55 3.96
CA GLN A 46 7.04 -2.56 4.53
C GLN A 46 7.99 -3.12 3.47
N VAL A 47 7.46 -3.44 2.28
CA VAL A 47 8.24 -3.93 1.14
C VAL A 47 9.27 -2.88 0.71
N LEU A 48 8.85 -1.63 0.53
CA LEU A 48 9.77 -0.53 0.18
C LEU A 48 10.83 -0.30 1.25
N ALA A 49 10.49 -0.40 2.54
CA ALA A 49 11.46 -0.30 3.62
C ALA A 49 12.49 -1.44 3.59
N ALA A 50 12.07 -2.66 3.25
CA ALA A 50 12.96 -3.82 3.09
C ALA A 50 13.85 -3.72 1.84
N ILE A 51 13.34 -3.14 0.74
CA ILE A 51 14.08 -2.94 -0.50
C ILE A 51 15.06 -1.77 -0.42
N LYS A 52 14.73 -0.70 0.33
CA LYS A 52 15.56 0.50 0.47
C LYS A 52 17.04 0.21 0.80
N PRO A 53 17.39 -0.67 1.76
CA PRO A 53 18.80 -1.02 2.03
C PRO A 53 19.45 -1.86 0.92
N LEU A 54 18.67 -2.52 0.05
CA LEU A 54 19.18 -3.30 -1.08
C LEU A 54 19.52 -2.43 -2.30
N LYS A 55 18.98 -1.20 -2.39
CA LYS A 55 19.37 -0.21 -3.41
C LYS A 55 20.80 0.27 -3.16
N GLY A 56 21.77 -0.45 -3.72
CA GLY A 56 23.18 -0.05 -3.77
C GLY A 56 24.17 -1.16 -3.41
N ASN A 57 23.72 -2.23 -2.75
CA ASN A 57 24.51 -3.42 -2.48
C ASN A 57 23.54 -4.61 -2.44
N LEU A 58 23.32 -5.28 -3.58
CA LEU A 58 22.96 -6.68 -3.50
C LEU A 58 24.15 -7.30 -2.73
N LYS A 59 23.90 -7.81 -1.52
CA LYS A 59 24.94 -8.44 -0.70
C LYS A 59 25.58 -9.51 -1.61
N ASP A 60 26.84 -9.31 -2.01
CA ASP A 60 27.65 -10.04 -3.02
C ASP A 60 27.65 -9.60 -4.49
N ASP A 61 26.92 -8.58 -4.93
CA ASP A 61 27.09 -8.05 -6.30
C ASP A 61 28.14 -6.93 -6.32
N ARG A 62 29.35 -7.26 -6.77
CA ARG A 62 30.42 -6.28 -7.02
C ARG A 62 30.28 -5.60 -8.39
N ARG A 63 29.21 -5.83 -9.14
CA ARG A 63 29.05 -5.25 -10.49
C ARG A 63 28.46 -3.84 -10.38
N PRO A 64 29.05 -2.84 -11.06
CA PRO A 64 28.46 -1.51 -11.12
C PRO A 64 27.17 -1.54 -11.96
N TRP A 65 26.12 -0.90 -11.44
CA TRP A 65 24.88 -0.64 -12.18
C TRP A 65 25.06 0.57 -13.13
N PRO A 66 24.47 0.58 -14.34
CA PRO A 66 23.67 -0.47 -14.98
C PRO A 66 24.54 -1.62 -15.50
N TYR A 67 24.02 -2.84 -15.44
CA TYR A 67 24.65 -4.00 -16.06
C TYR A 67 24.86 -3.72 -17.55
N ARG A 68 26.13 -3.64 -17.97
CA ARG A 68 26.52 -3.63 -19.39
C ARG A 68 26.70 -5.05 -19.89
#